data_AF-A0A0P6WYN0-F1
#
_entry.id   AF-A0A0P6WYN0-F1
#
_cell.length_a   1.000
_cell.length_b   1.000
_cell.length_c   1.000
_cell.angle_alpha   90.00
_cell.angle_beta   90.00
_cell.angle_gamma   90.00
#
_symmetry.space_group_name_H-M   'P 1'
#
loop_
_entity.id
_entity.type
_entity.pdbx_description
1 polymer ?
#
loop_
_entity_poly.entity_id
_entity_poly.type
_entity_poly.pdbx_seq_one_letter_code
_entity_poly.pdbx_strand_id
1 'polypeptide(L)'
;MKSGETAQLLEECLQRMQIGEPLERILADYPERAEELRPLLESARMAQANALYLPPVSGNQRSRAQFLEEAARQARRQPKRAFALPRFAPLLLSAVMLVLVAVFGLALASGRSLPGQPLYGMKRSVEQAQLALSGDALGRIALEDTFDQRRAEEVRRLILAGKEQPVEFSGFLTRRIQDGYDQWSAGGIDFSLSGSLQAAAGSMAGGYVDIRGFVRGQQGLEVTDMRLRLYPIGGILQSQTEQEWIIEGVRVRLPSLAELEGTPEVGKPISVTAIRVGENDFLALSARAGRLNPPQTPTFTPNLITPTLTETTVSTATLTPQSSPTPRPILTATQSDDSGKATDDDSGKGGDDDNSGKGGGDKDGYKD
;
A
#
# COMPACT_ATOMS: atom_id res chain seq x y z
N MET A 1 17.80 9.66 32.71
CA MET A 1 18.29 8.26 32.92
C MET A 1 17.94 7.44 31.70
N LYS A 2 18.81 6.53 31.26
CA LYS A 2 18.81 5.98 29.90
C LYS A 2 17.70 4.94 29.73
N SER A 3 16.68 5.21 28.92
CA SER A 3 15.59 4.29 28.58
C SER A 3 16.06 2.93 28.01
N GLY A 4 17.33 2.82 27.59
CA GLY A 4 17.92 1.56 27.15
C GLY A 4 18.25 0.58 28.29
N GLU A 5 18.51 1.08 29.50
CA GLU A 5 18.93 0.22 30.64
C GLU A 5 17.71 -0.49 31.28
N THR A 6 16.55 0.17 31.30
CA THR A 6 15.29 -0.43 31.76
C THR A 6 14.74 -1.46 30.78
N ALA A 7 14.90 -1.24 29.47
CA ALA A 7 14.50 -2.21 28.44
C ALA A 7 15.35 -3.49 28.48
N GLN A 8 16.66 -3.37 28.68
CA GLN A 8 17.56 -4.53 28.83
C GLN A 8 17.26 -5.32 30.10
N LEU A 9 17.00 -4.62 31.21
CA LEU A 9 16.64 -5.26 32.47
C LEU A 9 15.28 -5.98 32.40
N LEU A 10 14.30 -5.39 31.69
CA LEU A 10 13.00 -6.01 31.45
C LEU A 10 13.13 -7.28 30.60
N GLU A 11 13.91 -7.23 29.52
CA GLU A 11 14.17 -8.39 28.66
C GLU A 11 14.78 -9.56 29.45
N GLU A 12 15.77 -9.28 30.30
CA GLU A 12 16.40 -10.29 31.18
C GLU A 12 15.38 -10.90 32.16
N CYS A 13 14.51 -10.07 32.77
CA CYS A 13 13.46 -10.54 33.67
C CYS A 13 12.44 -11.42 32.93
N LEU A 14 12.07 -11.06 31.70
CA LEU A 14 11.16 -11.85 30.85
C LEU A 14 11.78 -13.19 30.45
N GLN A 15 13.08 -13.22 30.16
CA GLN A 15 13.80 -14.45 29.80
C GLN A 15 13.89 -15.42 30.99
N ARG A 16 14.17 -14.92 32.20
CA ARG A 16 14.14 -15.74 33.43
C ARG A 16 12.76 -16.31 33.73
N MET A 17 11.70 -15.53 33.49
CA MET A 17 10.32 -15.97 33.63
C MET A 17 9.95 -17.07 32.60
N GLN A 18 10.46 -16.98 31.37
CA GLN A 18 10.28 -18.04 30.34
C GLN A 18 10.96 -19.37 30.71
N ILE A 19 12.06 -19.31 31.47
CA ILE A 19 12.78 -20.51 31.96
C ILE A 19 12.05 -21.13 33.18
N GLY A 20 10.98 -20.50 33.66
CA GLY A 20 10.09 -21.03 34.71
C GLY A 20 10.39 -20.54 36.13
N GLU A 21 11.19 -19.48 36.26
CA GLU A 21 11.46 -18.88 37.57
C GLU A 21 10.25 -18.06 38.08
N PRO A 22 9.84 -18.19 39.36
CA PRO A 22 8.69 -17.47 39.88
C PRO A 22 8.95 -15.96 40.00
N LEU A 23 7.93 -15.17 39.65
CA LEU A 23 7.95 -13.70 39.58
C LEU A 23 8.53 -13.05 40.85
N GLU A 24 8.14 -13.55 42.01
CA GLU A 24 8.51 -13.03 43.32
C GLU A 24 10.01 -13.20 43.60
N ARG A 25 10.62 -14.23 43.01
CA ARG A 25 12.07 -14.47 43.11
C ARG A 25 12.85 -13.57 42.15
N ILE A 26 12.32 -13.31 40.96
CA ILE A 26 12.89 -12.36 40.00
C ILE A 26 12.83 -10.93 40.57
N LEU A 27 11.72 -10.55 41.21
CA LEU A 27 11.56 -9.23 41.83
C LEU A 27 12.44 -9.05 43.08
N ALA A 28 12.74 -10.12 43.82
CA ALA A 28 13.61 -10.08 44.99
C ALA A 28 15.07 -9.74 44.65
N ASP A 29 15.52 -10.06 43.44
CA ASP A 29 16.86 -9.73 42.96
C ASP A 29 17.00 -8.23 42.57
N TYR A 30 15.88 -7.52 42.42
CA TYR A 30 15.83 -6.10 42.03
C TYR A 30 14.87 -5.27 42.91
N PRO A 31 15.13 -5.19 44.23
CA PRO A 31 14.20 -4.57 45.19
C PRO A 31 13.96 -3.09 44.93
N GLU A 32 14.96 -2.37 44.39
CA GLU A 32 14.87 -0.94 44.08
C GLU A 32 13.96 -0.63 42.88
N ARG A 33 13.70 -1.61 42.00
CA ARG A 33 12.87 -1.45 40.79
C ARG A 33 11.64 -2.35 40.78
N ALA A 34 11.38 -3.04 41.89
CA ALA A 34 10.29 -3.99 41.98
C ALA A 34 8.92 -3.34 41.71
N GLU A 35 8.71 -2.09 42.13
CA GLU A 35 7.46 -1.37 41.90
C GLU A 35 7.23 -1.02 40.42
N GLU A 36 8.30 -0.74 39.66
CA GLU A 36 8.21 -0.40 38.23
C GLU A 36 8.08 -1.65 37.35
N LEU A 37 8.78 -2.74 37.71
CA LEU A 37 8.82 -3.99 36.93
C LEU A 37 7.61 -4.89 37.18
N ARG A 38 7.03 -4.88 38.39
CA ARG A 38 5.89 -5.74 38.76
C ARG A 38 4.71 -5.65 37.77
N PRO A 39 4.15 -4.48 37.42
CA PRO A 39 3.00 -4.41 36.51
C PRO A 39 3.33 -4.91 35.09
N LEU A 40 4.56 -4.67 34.62
CA LEU A 40 5.01 -5.12 33.31
C LEU A 40 5.14 -6.64 33.25
N LEU A 41 5.76 -7.25 34.26
CA LEU A 41 5.92 -8.70 34.33
C LEU A 41 4.59 -9.43 34.62
N GLU A 42 3.69 -8.86 35.41
CA GLU A 42 2.34 -9.40 35.60
C GLU A 42 1.54 -9.40 34.30
N SER A 43 1.65 -8.34 33.49
CA SER A 43 1.00 -8.27 32.17
C SER A 43 1.55 -9.32 31.20
N ALA A 44 2.87 -9.54 31.20
CA ALA A 44 3.52 -10.57 30.40
C ALA A 44 3.13 -11.99 30.85
N ARG A 45 2.98 -12.21 32.16
CA ARG A 45 2.48 -13.48 32.73
C ARG A 45 1.03 -13.75 32.33
N MET A 46 0.17 -12.73 32.37
CA MET A 46 -1.22 -12.84 31.91
C MET A 46 -1.28 -13.12 30.39
N ALA A 47 -0.42 -12.48 29.60
CA ALA A 47 -0.31 -12.74 28.17
C ALA A 47 0.16 -14.17 27.87
N GLN A 48 1.13 -14.72 28.61
CA GLN A 48 1.55 -16.12 28.49
C GLN A 48 0.48 -17.12 28.93
N ALA A 49 -0.25 -16.83 30.01
CA ALA A 49 -1.37 -17.65 30.47
C ALA A 49 -2.51 -17.68 29.44
N ASN A 50 -2.72 -16.57 28.71
CA ASN A 50 -3.70 -16.48 27.63
C ASN A 50 -3.19 -17.00 26.27
N ALA A 51 -1.87 -17.10 26.07
CA ALA A 51 -1.28 -17.74 24.89
C ALA A 51 -1.56 -19.26 24.82
N LEU A 52 -1.98 -19.86 25.94
CA LEU A 52 -2.57 -21.22 25.99
C LEU A 52 -3.96 -21.32 25.35
N TYR A 53 -4.55 -20.19 24.93
CA TYR A 53 -5.81 -20.12 24.18
C TYR A 53 -5.60 -19.93 22.67
N LEU A 54 -4.46 -20.36 22.13
CA LEU A 54 -4.37 -20.71 20.72
C LEU A 54 -5.04 -22.09 20.56
N PRO A 55 -6.13 -22.24 19.79
CA PRO A 55 -6.76 -23.56 19.63
C PRO A 55 -5.70 -24.54 19.11
N PRO A 56 -5.39 -25.61 19.85
CA PRO A 56 -4.44 -26.61 19.37
C PRO A 56 -5.02 -27.26 18.11
N VAL A 57 -4.17 -27.47 17.10
CA VAL A 57 -4.52 -28.19 15.85
C VAL A 57 -4.86 -29.69 16.09
N SER A 58 -5.13 -30.08 17.33
CA SER A 58 -5.58 -31.39 17.77
C SER A 58 -7.11 -31.48 17.78
N GLY A 59 -7.75 -31.00 16.73
CA GLY A 59 -9.17 -31.23 16.44
C GLY A 59 -9.43 -32.17 15.26
N ASN A 60 -8.38 -32.76 14.66
CA ASN A 60 -8.53 -33.49 13.40
C ASN A 60 -7.71 -34.78 13.30
N GLN A 61 -7.31 -35.42 14.42
CA GLN A 61 -6.59 -36.70 14.33
C GLN A 61 -7.51 -37.86 13.95
N ARG A 62 -8.76 -37.91 14.43
CA ARG A 62 -9.69 -39.01 14.10
C ARG A 62 -10.20 -38.91 12.66
N SER A 63 -10.54 -37.72 12.21
CA SER A 63 -10.91 -37.43 10.82
C SER A 63 -9.72 -37.54 9.86
N ARG A 64 -8.50 -37.13 10.25
CA ARG A 64 -7.28 -37.46 9.47
C ARG A 64 -7.04 -38.95 9.44
N ALA A 65 -7.17 -39.66 10.55
CA ALA A 65 -6.99 -41.11 10.58
C ALA A 65 -8.03 -41.81 9.71
N GLN A 66 -9.29 -41.42 9.80
CA GLN A 66 -10.37 -41.93 8.94
C GLN A 66 -10.11 -41.59 7.47
N PHE A 67 -9.76 -40.35 7.14
CA PHE A 67 -9.44 -39.93 5.79
C PHE A 67 -8.20 -40.64 5.23
N LEU A 68 -7.15 -40.82 6.03
CA LEU A 68 -5.93 -41.55 5.66
C LEU A 68 -6.19 -43.04 5.53
N GLU A 69 -7.10 -43.61 6.34
CA GLU A 69 -7.49 -45.01 6.26
C GLU A 69 -8.40 -45.26 5.03
N GLU A 70 -9.33 -44.37 4.74
CA GLU A 70 -10.11 -44.36 3.49
C GLU A 70 -9.17 -44.24 2.28
N ALA A 71 -8.22 -43.30 2.31
CA ALA A 71 -7.22 -43.11 1.27
C ALA A 71 -6.31 -44.33 1.11
N ALA A 72 -5.90 -44.97 2.21
CA ALA A 72 -5.09 -46.19 2.18
C ALA A 72 -5.87 -47.40 1.64
N ARG A 73 -7.17 -47.52 1.95
CA ARG A 73 -8.05 -48.55 1.39
C ARG A 73 -8.26 -48.33 -0.11
N GLN A 74 -8.38 -47.09 -0.56
CA GLN A 74 -8.48 -46.74 -1.97
C GLN A 74 -7.16 -46.98 -2.73
N ALA A 75 -6.01 -46.67 -2.11
CA ALA A 75 -4.67 -46.96 -2.65
C ALA A 75 -4.40 -48.48 -2.77
N ARG A 76 -4.89 -49.29 -1.83
CA ARG A 76 -4.78 -50.77 -1.89
C ARG A 76 -5.75 -51.42 -2.88
N ARG A 77 -6.83 -50.73 -3.26
CA ARG A 77 -7.81 -51.18 -4.26
C ARG A 77 -7.44 -50.79 -5.70
N GLN A 78 -6.35 -50.07 -5.93
CA GLN A 78 -5.90 -49.78 -7.28
C GLN A 78 -5.34 -51.06 -7.93
N PRO A 79 -5.91 -51.54 -9.06
CA PRO A 79 -5.24 -52.55 -9.86
C PRO A 79 -3.94 -51.92 -10.38
N LYS A 80 -2.81 -52.62 -10.20
CA LYS A 80 -1.52 -52.25 -10.78
C LYS A 80 -1.59 -52.35 -12.31
N ARG A 81 -2.28 -51.44 -12.97
CA ARG A 81 -1.98 -51.09 -14.36
C ARG A 81 -0.79 -50.17 -14.29
N ALA A 82 0.38 -50.71 -14.62
CA ALA A 82 1.60 -49.92 -14.78
C ALA A 82 1.34 -48.84 -15.82
N PHE A 83 1.07 -47.62 -15.36
CA PHE A 83 1.13 -46.45 -16.21
C PHE A 83 2.62 -46.17 -16.38
N ALA A 84 3.15 -46.46 -17.57
CA ALA A 84 4.50 -46.07 -17.92
C ALA A 84 4.57 -44.54 -17.80
N LEU A 85 5.31 -44.04 -16.80
CA LEU A 85 5.60 -42.60 -16.73
C LEU A 85 6.32 -42.23 -18.03
N PRO A 86 5.89 -41.18 -18.75
CA PRO A 86 6.60 -40.72 -19.93
C PRO A 86 8.04 -40.37 -19.52
N ARG A 87 9.02 -40.72 -20.36
CA ARG A 87 10.48 -40.56 -20.09
C ARG A 87 10.91 -39.12 -19.73
N PHE A 88 10.03 -38.15 -19.90
CA PHE A 88 10.23 -36.74 -19.59
C PHE A 88 9.74 -36.31 -18.20
N ALA A 89 9.10 -37.20 -17.43
CA ALA A 89 8.64 -36.93 -16.07
C ALA A 89 9.76 -36.45 -15.10
N PRO A 90 10.96 -37.04 -15.06
CA PRO A 90 12.05 -36.51 -14.24
C PRO A 90 12.56 -35.15 -14.75
N LEU A 91 12.49 -34.91 -16.07
CA LEU A 91 12.91 -33.65 -16.70
C LEU A 91 11.94 -32.50 -16.36
N LEU A 92 10.64 -32.80 -16.35
CA LEU A 92 9.59 -31.88 -15.89
C LEU A 92 9.71 -31.59 -14.41
N LEU A 93 9.99 -32.60 -13.58
CA LEU A 93 10.20 -32.41 -12.14
C LEU A 93 11.44 -31.55 -11.88
N SER A 94 12.55 -31.80 -12.57
CA SER A 94 13.75 -30.97 -12.45
C SER A 94 13.54 -29.55 -12.98
N ALA A 95 12.76 -29.37 -14.05
CA ALA A 95 12.42 -28.06 -14.58
C ALA A 95 11.53 -27.28 -13.59
N VAL A 96 10.53 -27.94 -12.98
CA VAL A 96 9.68 -27.35 -11.94
C VAL A 96 10.50 -27.03 -10.69
N MET A 97 11.43 -27.89 -10.28
CA MET A 97 12.30 -27.63 -9.13
C MET A 97 13.30 -26.51 -9.42
N LEU A 98 13.85 -26.42 -10.63
CA LEU A 98 14.72 -25.34 -11.07
C LEU A 98 13.97 -24.01 -11.20
N VAL A 99 12.72 -24.03 -11.68
CA VAL A 99 11.83 -22.87 -11.66
C VAL A 99 11.51 -22.47 -10.22
N LEU A 100 11.20 -23.42 -9.33
CA LEU A 100 10.97 -23.14 -7.91
C LEU A 100 12.22 -22.56 -7.25
N VAL A 101 13.41 -23.10 -7.49
CA VAL A 101 14.68 -22.59 -6.96
C VAL A 101 15.05 -21.24 -7.58
N ALA A 102 14.76 -21.01 -8.86
CA ALA A 102 14.94 -19.70 -9.48
C ALA A 102 13.97 -18.67 -8.88
N VAL A 103 12.70 -19.03 -8.68
CA VAL A 103 11.67 -18.18 -8.07
C VAL A 103 11.98 -17.91 -6.59
N PHE A 104 12.41 -18.91 -5.83
CA PHE A 104 12.75 -18.79 -4.40
C PHE A 104 14.13 -18.17 -4.17
N GLY A 105 15.09 -18.42 -5.07
CA GLY A 105 16.44 -17.84 -5.05
C GLY A 105 16.45 -16.37 -5.45
N LEU A 106 15.62 -15.94 -6.41
CA LEU A 106 15.40 -14.52 -6.69
C LEU A 106 14.62 -13.82 -5.59
N ALA A 107 13.70 -14.49 -4.87
CA ALA A 107 12.95 -13.88 -3.77
C ALA A 107 13.84 -13.39 -2.61
N LEU A 108 14.98 -14.04 -2.37
CA LEU A 108 15.97 -13.60 -1.37
C LEU A 108 16.79 -12.39 -1.84
N ALA A 109 16.96 -12.20 -3.16
CA ALA A 109 17.68 -11.06 -3.74
C ALA A 109 16.75 -9.86 -4.07
N SER A 110 15.49 -10.11 -4.44
CA SER A 110 14.48 -9.09 -4.75
C SER A 110 13.90 -8.41 -3.52
N GLY A 111 14.07 -8.99 -2.32
CA GLY A 111 13.62 -8.38 -1.06
C GLY A 111 14.14 -6.96 -0.84
N ARG A 112 15.27 -6.60 -1.48
CA ARG A 112 15.90 -5.27 -1.40
C ARG A 112 15.62 -4.34 -2.58
N SER A 113 14.91 -4.77 -3.62
CA SER A 113 14.66 -3.90 -4.78
C SER A 113 13.74 -2.74 -4.41
N LEU A 114 14.17 -1.53 -4.74
CA LEU A 114 13.37 -0.31 -4.57
C LEU A 114 12.49 -0.04 -5.80
N PRO A 115 11.43 0.77 -5.67
CA PRO A 115 10.71 1.33 -6.82
C PRO A 115 11.68 1.88 -7.87
N GLY A 116 11.42 1.58 -9.14
CA GLY A 116 12.29 1.94 -10.27
C GLY A 116 13.39 0.94 -10.60
N GLN A 117 13.59 -0.12 -9.80
CA GLN A 117 14.56 -1.17 -10.11
C GLN A 117 13.94 -2.34 -10.91
N PRO A 118 14.73 -3.06 -11.74
CA PRO A 118 14.22 -4.09 -12.63
C PRO A 118 13.41 -5.21 -11.95
N LEU A 119 13.80 -5.61 -10.74
CA LEU A 119 13.15 -6.71 -10.00
C LEU A 119 11.94 -6.27 -9.17
N TYR A 120 11.62 -4.97 -9.13
CA TYR A 120 10.51 -4.46 -8.31
C TYR A 120 9.16 -4.97 -8.81
N GLY A 121 8.96 -5.06 -10.13
CA GLY A 121 7.73 -5.63 -10.70
C GLY A 121 7.50 -7.08 -10.26
N MET A 122 8.58 -7.88 -10.20
CA MET A 122 8.51 -9.26 -9.72
C MET A 122 8.13 -9.34 -8.23
N LYS A 123 8.67 -8.44 -7.41
CA LYS A 123 8.29 -8.34 -5.99
C LYS A 123 6.79 -8.11 -5.84
N ARG A 124 6.21 -7.17 -6.60
CA ARG A 124 4.76 -6.89 -6.59
C ARG A 124 3.93 -8.10 -7.03
N SER A 125 4.39 -8.87 -8.01
CA SER A 125 3.71 -10.10 -8.44
C SER A 125 3.71 -11.19 -7.36
N VAL A 126 4.83 -11.35 -6.64
CA VAL A 126 4.92 -12.30 -5.52
C VAL A 126 4.00 -11.90 -4.37
N GLU A 127 3.96 -10.61 -4.03
CA GLU A 127 3.04 -10.05 -3.02
C GLU A 127 1.57 -10.32 -3.40
N GLN A 128 1.19 -10.06 -4.66
CA GLN A 128 -0.17 -10.31 -5.15
C GLN A 128 -0.55 -11.79 -5.11
N ALA A 129 0.38 -12.69 -5.43
CA ALA A 129 0.16 -14.13 -5.33
C ALA A 129 -0.07 -14.56 -3.87
N GLN A 130 0.68 -14.00 -2.91
CA GLN A 130 0.48 -14.28 -1.49
C GLN A 130 -0.89 -13.77 -1.00
N LEU A 131 -1.33 -12.58 -1.44
CA LEU A 131 -2.67 -12.07 -1.13
C LEU A 131 -3.79 -12.95 -1.69
N ALA A 132 -3.65 -13.42 -2.94
CA ALA A 132 -4.63 -14.28 -3.59
C ALA A 132 -4.74 -15.67 -2.93
N LEU A 133 -3.68 -16.13 -2.27
CA LEU A 133 -3.65 -17.39 -1.52
C LEU A 133 -4.14 -17.25 -0.08
N SER A 134 -4.32 -16.04 0.43
CA SER A 134 -4.86 -15.79 1.78
C SER A 134 -6.36 -16.08 1.78
N GLY A 135 -6.77 -17.12 2.51
CA GLY A 135 -8.16 -17.57 2.56
C GLY A 135 -9.05 -16.84 3.56
N ASP A 136 -8.46 -16.19 4.57
CA ASP A 136 -9.15 -15.51 5.66
C ASP A 136 -8.94 -13.98 5.59
N ALA A 137 -9.96 -13.23 6.02
CA ALA A 137 -9.95 -11.77 5.97
C ALA A 137 -8.86 -11.15 6.86
N LEU A 138 -8.67 -11.68 8.08
CA LEU A 138 -7.63 -11.22 9.00
C LEU A 138 -6.22 -11.47 8.46
N GLY A 139 -5.93 -12.68 7.99
CA GLY A 139 -4.64 -13.03 7.38
C GLY A 139 -4.31 -12.15 6.18
N ARG A 140 -5.32 -11.82 5.36
CA ARG A 140 -5.14 -10.92 4.22
C ARG A 140 -4.79 -9.50 4.69
N ILE A 141 -5.53 -8.94 5.64
CA ILE A 141 -5.27 -7.59 6.18
C ILE A 141 -3.86 -7.53 6.80
N ALA A 142 -3.47 -8.52 7.60
CA ALA A 142 -2.15 -8.58 8.22
C ALA A 142 -1.02 -8.65 7.18
N LEU A 143 -1.24 -9.38 6.08
CA LEU A 143 -0.29 -9.46 4.98
C LEU A 143 -0.20 -8.13 4.21
N GLU A 144 -1.34 -7.48 3.93
CA GLU A 144 -1.39 -6.13 3.34
C GLU A 144 -0.62 -5.12 4.22
N ASP A 145 -0.85 -5.12 5.53
CA ASP A 145 -0.13 -4.28 6.50
C ASP A 145 1.38 -4.48 6.43
N THR A 146 1.82 -5.73 6.34
CA THR A 146 3.25 -6.07 6.20
C THR A 146 3.83 -5.48 4.91
N PHE A 147 3.10 -5.53 3.80
CA PHE A 147 3.54 -4.96 2.52
C PHE A 147 3.49 -3.44 2.50
N ASP A 148 2.52 -2.82 3.15
CA ASP A 148 2.44 -1.36 3.29
C ASP A 148 3.59 -0.82 4.13
N GLN A 149 3.89 -1.43 5.28
CA GLN A 149 5.03 -1.07 6.13
C GLN A 149 6.36 -1.15 5.37
N ARG A 150 6.57 -2.23 4.60
CA ARG A 150 7.77 -2.36 3.76
C ARG A 150 7.86 -1.27 2.69
N ARG A 151 6.74 -0.94 2.03
CA ARG A 151 6.70 0.13 1.02
C ARG A 151 7.00 1.49 1.63
N ALA A 152 6.48 1.79 2.81
CA ALA A 152 6.83 3.02 3.52
C ALA A 152 8.35 3.09 3.81
N GLU A 153 8.96 2.00 4.26
CA GLU A 153 10.40 1.94 4.48
C GLU A 153 11.22 2.07 3.18
N GLU A 154 10.72 1.57 2.06
CA GLU A 154 11.32 1.79 0.74
C GLU A 154 11.31 3.26 0.34
N VAL A 155 10.19 3.96 0.55
CA VAL A 155 10.09 5.40 0.29
C VAL A 155 11.05 6.18 1.19
N ARG A 156 11.11 5.84 2.49
CA ARG A 156 12.06 6.45 3.42
C ARG A 156 13.50 6.29 2.93
N ARG A 157 13.87 5.09 2.47
CA ARG A 157 15.21 4.83 1.90
C ARG A 157 15.48 5.62 0.62
N LEU A 158 14.48 5.82 -0.24
CA LEU A 158 14.62 6.66 -1.44
C LEU A 158 14.87 8.14 -1.08
N ILE A 159 14.14 8.68 -0.11
CA ILE A 159 14.31 10.05 0.39
C ILE A 159 15.72 10.23 0.97
N LEU A 160 16.15 9.32 1.86
CA LEU A 160 17.47 9.36 2.49
C LEU A 160 18.60 9.22 1.45
N ALA A 161 18.40 8.39 0.42
CA ALA A 161 19.34 8.23 -0.67
C ALA A 161 19.33 9.38 -1.69
N GLY A 162 18.46 10.38 -1.53
CA GLY A 162 18.32 11.51 -2.45
C GLY A 162 17.91 11.11 -3.85
N LYS A 163 17.16 10.01 -4.00
CA LYS A 163 16.72 9.50 -5.30
C LYS A 163 15.39 10.12 -5.72
N GLU A 164 15.24 10.39 -7.00
CA GLU A 164 14.00 10.85 -7.59
C GLU A 164 13.26 9.68 -8.24
N GLN A 165 12.06 9.40 -7.74
CA GLN A 165 11.31 8.21 -8.15
C GLN A 165 9.81 8.37 -7.83
N PRO A 166 8.90 7.99 -8.74
CA PRO A 166 7.49 7.82 -8.40
C PRO A 166 7.31 6.68 -7.40
N VAL A 167 6.49 6.90 -6.38
CA VAL A 167 6.25 5.96 -5.29
C VAL A 167 4.76 5.80 -4.99
N GLU A 168 4.42 4.63 -4.47
CA GLU A 168 3.09 4.30 -3.95
C GLU A 168 3.26 3.57 -2.63
N PHE A 169 2.61 4.06 -1.58
CA PHE A 169 2.62 3.46 -0.25
C PHE A 169 1.35 3.87 0.49
N SER A 170 1.17 3.29 1.67
CA SER A 170 -0.05 3.50 2.44
C SER A 170 0.26 3.57 3.93
N GLY A 171 -0.64 4.19 4.68
CA GLY A 171 -0.51 4.33 6.13
C GLY A 171 -1.61 5.19 6.71
N PHE A 172 -1.65 5.28 8.05
CA PHE A 172 -2.56 6.20 8.73
C PHE A 172 -2.14 7.65 8.49
N LEU A 173 -3.06 8.44 7.94
CA LEU A 173 -2.85 9.87 7.75
C LEU A 173 -2.95 10.56 9.11
N THR A 174 -1.84 11.13 9.56
CA THR A 174 -1.78 11.90 10.81
C THR A 174 -1.35 13.32 10.52
N ARG A 175 -1.93 14.25 11.27
CA ARG A 175 -1.56 15.67 11.27
C ARG A 175 -0.75 15.92 12.53
N ARG A 176 0.51 16.34 12.38
CA ARG A 176 1.34 16.85 13.48
C ARG A 176 1.46 18.35 13.35
N ILE A 177 1.44 19.05 14.48
CA ILE A 177 1.71 20.49 14.53
C ILE A 177 3.14 20.62 15.06
N GLN A 178 4.05 21.07 14.20
CA GLN A 178 5.45 21.31 14.54
C GLN A 178 5.77 22.77 14.23
N ASP A 179 6.27 23.51 15.23
CA ASP A 179 6.68 24.92 15.10
C ASP A 179 5.59 25.84 14.49
N GLY A 180 4.32 25.54 14.75
CA GLY A 180 3.17 26.31 14.26
C GLY A 180 2.70 25.95 12.84
N TYR A 181 3.32 24.97 12.19
CA TYR A 181 2.96 24.51 10.85
C TYR A 181 2.34 23.12 10.88
N ASP A 182 1.36 22.90 9.99
CA ASP A 182 0.76 21.58 9.77
C ASP A 182 1.69 20.70 8.94
N GLN A 183 2.18 19.64 9.58
CA GLN A 183 2.94 18.61 8.91
C GLN A 183 2.10 17.33 8.81
N TRP A 184 1.85 16.91 7.56
CA TRP A 184 1.17 15.66 7.30
C TRP A 184 2.16 14.50 7.29
N SER A 185 1.74 13.36 7.83
CA SER A 185 2.54 12.15 7.76
C SER A 185 1.68 10.91 7.61
N ALA A 186 2.22 9.92 6.91
CA ALA A 186 1.64 8.58 6.81
C ALA A 186 2.75 7.54 6.74
N GLY A 187 2.57 6.40 7.40
CA GLY A 187 3.59 5.35 7.42
C GLY A 187 4.96 5.81 7.95
N GLY A 188 5.00 6.86 8.79
CA GLY A 188 6.23 7.46 9.30
C GLY A 188 7.00 8.32 8.29
N ILE A 189 6.40 8.65 7.14
CA ILE A 189 6.96 9.56 6.13
C ILE A 189 6.22 10.89 6.24
N ASP A 190 6.99 11.95 6.45
CA ASP A 190 6.46 13.31 6.46
C ASP A 190 6.45 13.90 5.05
N PHE A 191 5.40 14.62 4.70
CA PHE A 191 5.25 15.22 3.37
C PHE A 191 4.44 16.53 3.42
N SER A 192 4.63 17.35 2.39
CA SER A 192 3.83 18.56 2.17
C SER A 192 2.69 18.26 1.21
N LEU A 193 1.53 18.85 1.47
CA LEU A 193 0.38 18.85 0.56
C LEU A 193 0.20 20.26 -0.01
N SER A 194 -0.32 20.34 -1.23
CA SER A 194 -0.62 21.61 -1.90
C SER A 194 -2.02 21.58 -2.52
N GLY A 195 -2.61 22.76 -2.70
CA GLY A 195 -3.88 22.94 -3.40
C GLY A 195 -5.05 22.14 -2.81
N SER A 196 -5.77 21.42 -3.68
CA SER A 196 -6.98 20.66 -3.31
C SER A 196 -6.69 19.49 -2.37
N LEU A 197 -5.51 18.89 -2.43
CA LEU A 197 -5.13 17.79 -1.54
C LEU A 197 -5.04 18.26 -0.08
N GLN A 198 -4.54 19.47 0.15
CA GLN A 198 -4.48 20.03 1.51
C GLN A 198 -5.88 20.27 2.09
N ALA A 199 -6.82 20.73 1.27
CA ALA A 199 -8.22 20.90 1.69
C ALA A 199 -8.91 19.57 2.00
N ALA A 200 -8.63 18.51 1.21
CA ALA A 200 -9.20 17.19 1.40
C ALA A 200 -8.57 16.38 2.55
N ALA A 201 -7.30 16.65 2.90
CA ALA A 201 -6.58 15.88 3.93
C ALA A 201 -7.26 15.95 5.31
N GLY A 202 -7.91 17.06 5.63
CA GLY A 202 -8.66 17.22 6.88
C GLY A 202 -9.76 16.17 7.08
N SER A 203 -10.49 15.79 6.03
CA SER A 203 -11.56 14.80 6.11
C SER A 203 -11.05 13.35 6.10
N MET A 204 -9.80 13.13 5.69
CA MET A 204 -9.15 11.81 5.68
C MET A 204 -8.25 11.57 6.90
N ALA A 205 -8.05 12.58 7.75
CA ALA A 205 -7.19 12.48 8.93
C ALA A 205 -7.66 11.36 9.88
N GLY A 206 -6.71 10.56 10.36
CA GLY A 206 -6.96 9.34 11.14
C GLY A 206 -7.31 8.10 10.28
N GLY A 207 -7.68 8.29 9.01
CA GLY A 207 -7.95 7.20 8.09
C GLY A 207 -6.68 6.58 7.52
N TYR A 208 -6.77 5.31 7.14
CA TYR A 208 -5.74 4.62 6.38
C TYR A 208 -5.85 4.99 4.89
N VAL A 209 -4.81 5.60 4.34
CA VAL A 209 -4.82 6.15 2.98
C VAL A 209 -3.84 5.44 2.06
N ASP A 210 -4.21 5.33 0.79
CA ASP A 210 -3.29 5.06 -0.31
C ASP A 210 -2.75 6.37 -0.85
N ILE A 211 -1.43 6.47 -0.98
CA ILE A 211 -0.72 7.67 -1.40
C ILE A 211 0.09 7.36 -2.65
N ARG A 212 -0.05 8.21 -3.65
CA ARG A 212 0.83 8.27 -4.81
C ARG A 212 1.54 9.61 -4.85
N GLY A 213 2.82 9.58 -5.15
CA GLY A 213 3.62 10.79 -5.21
C GLY A 213 4.96 10.57 -5.87
N PHE A 214 5.79 11.60 -5.78
CA PHE A 214 7.12 11.61 -6.34
C PHE A 214 8.12 12.05 -5.27
N VAL A 215 9.15 11.24 -5.04
CA VAL A 215 10.25 11.61 -4.15
C VAL A 215 11.12 12.64 -4.88
N ARG A 216 11.35 13.80 -4.27
CA ARG A 216 12.16 14.91 -4.81
C ARG A 216 13.54 14.96 -4.15
N GLY A 217 14.23 13.82 -4.17
CA GLY A 217 15.48 13.64 -3.45
C GLY A 217 15.32 13.91 -1.94
N GLN A 218 16.20 14.73 -1.37
CA GLN A 218 16.15 15.07 0.06
C GLN A 218 15.10 16.13 0.42
N GLN A 219 14.43 16.75 -0.55
CA GLN A 219 13.32 17.67 -0.30
C GLN A 219 12.08 16.94 0.24
N GLY A 220 12.07 15.60 0.16
CA GLY A 220 11.01 14.76 0.69
C GLY A 220 10.08 14.25 -0.40
N LEU A 221 8.82 14.04 -0.03
CA LEU A 221 7.79 13.48 -0.89
C LEU A 221 6.79 14.55 -1.30
N GLU A 222 6.59 14.70 -2.61
CA GLU A 222 5.51 15.48 -3.19
C GLU A 222 4.33 14.53 -3.48
N VAL A 223 3.21 14.71 -2.78
CA VAL A 223 2.02 13.86 -2.98
C VAL A 223 1.20 14.37 -4.15
N THR A 224 0.87 13.48 -5.08
CA THR A 224 0.07 13.79 -6.28
C THR A 224 -1.36 13.29 -6.19
N ASP A 225 -1.61 12.22 -5.43
CA ASP A 225 -2.95 11.67 -5.19
C ASP A 225 -2.98 10.98 -3.81
N MET A 226 -4.09 11.15 -3.09
CA MET A 226 -4.31 10.54 -1.78
C MET A 226 -5.78 10.18 -1.64
N ARG A 227 -6.07 8.94 -1.22
CA ARG A 227 -7.44 8.42 -1.06
C ARG A 227 -7.53 7.49 0.13
N LEU A 228 -8.68 7.45 0.80
CA LEU A 228 -8.96 6.42 1.81
C LEU A 228 -8.95 5.03 1.16
N ARG A 229 -8.23 4.09 1.75
CA ARG A 229 -8.22 2.71 1.27
C ARG A 229 -9.53 2.02 1.65
N LEU A 230 -10.13 1.37 0.66
CA LEU A 230 -11.31 0.52 0.84
C LEU A 230 -10.90 -0.93 1.09
N TYR A 231 -11.46 -1.51 2.14
CA TYR A 231 -11.24 -2.90 2.54
C TYR A 231 -12.51 -3.71 2.27
N PRO A 232 -12.50 -4.62 1.28
CA PRO A 232 -13.57 -5.60 1.11
C PRO A 232 -13.41 -6.70 2.17
N ILE A 233 -14.28 -6.69 3.17
CA ILE A 233 -14.32 -7.65 4.28
C ILE A 233 -15.49 -8.59 4.02
N GLY A 234 -15.19 -9.83 3.64
CA GLY A 234 -16.19 -10.86 3.37
C GLY A 234 -15.98 -12.08 4.25
N GLY A 235 -17.08 -12.71 4.66
CA GLY A 235 -17.03 -13.93 5.45
C GLY A 235 -18.31 -14.19 6.23
N ILE A 236 -18.24 -15.03 7.26
CA ILE A 236 -19.39 -15.31 8.12
C ILE A 236 -19.53 -14.23 9.19
N LEU A 237 -20.75 -13.68 9.33
CA LEU A 237 -21.10 -12.78 10.41
C LEU A 237 -21.14 -13.57 11.73
N GLN A 238 -20.22 -13.32 12.65
CA GLN A 238 -20.08 -14.03 13.92
C GLN A 238 -20.85 -13.37 15.05
N SER A 239 -20.93 -12.04 15.04
CA SER A 239 -21.64 -11.24 16.03
C SER A 239 -22.19 -9.99 15.38
N GLN A 240 -23.36 -9.55 15.86
CA GLN A 240 -24.04 -8.36 15.38
C GLN A 240 -24.62 -7.58 16.57
N THR A 241 -24.14 -6.37 16.77
CA THR A 241 -24.79 -5.36 17.62
C THR A 241 -25.27 -4.18 16.77
N GLU A 242 -25.91 -3.18 17.37
CA GLU A 242 -26.36 -1.98 16.66
C GLU A 242 -25.19 -1.15 16.12
N GLN A 243 -24.02 -1.21 16.74
CA GLN A 243 -22.87 -0.35 16.42
C GLN A 243 -21.64 -1.11 15.92
N GLU A 244 -21.55 -2.41 16.20
CA GLU A 244 -20.36 -3.22 15.95
C GLU A 244 -20.73 -4.63 15.51
N TRP A 245 -20.14 -5.06 14.41
CA TRP A 245 -20.24 -6.41 13.85
C TRP A 245 -18.87 -7.08 13.86
N ILE A 246 -18.87 -8.40 13.95
CA ILE A 246 -17.65 -9.22 13.85
C ILE A 246 -17.79 -10.16 12.66
N ILE A 247 -16.87 -10.08 11.71
CA ILE A 247 -16.86 -10.86 10.46
C ILE A 247 -15.51 -11.56 10.35
N GLU A 248 -15.48 -12.90 10.46
CA GLU A 248 -14.22 -13.67 10.48
C GLU A 248 -13.17 -13.10 11.45
N GLY A 249 -13.61 -12.67 12.64
CA GLY A 249 -12.77 -12.03 13.65
C GLY A 249 -12.41 -10.55 13.39
N VAL A 250 -12.76 -9.98 12.24
CA VAL A 250 -12.60 -8.55 11.95
C VAL A 250 -13.74 -7.76 12.59
N ARG A 251 -13.38 -6.79 13.43
CA ARG A 251 -14.31 -5.85 14.04
C ARG A 251 -14.63 -4.73 13.06
N VAL A 252 -15.92 -4.53 12.79
CA VAL A 252 -16.41 -3.47 11.91
C VAL A 252 -17.50 -2.68 12.61
N ARG A 253 -17.31 -1.37 12.73
CA ARG A 253 -18.29 -0.42 13.22
C ARG A 253 -19.21 0.02 12.10
N LEU A 254 -20.50 0.09 12.38
CA LEU A 254 -21.49 0.58 11.43
C LEU A 254 -21.87 2.02 11.77
N PRO A 255 -21.64 2.99 10.86
CA PRO A 255 -22.28 4.29 10.98
C PRO A 255 -23.79 4.15 10.73
N SER A 256 -24.58 5.06 11.29
CA SER A 256 -26.03 5.14 11.05
C SER A 256 -26.41 5.36 9.57
N LEU A 257 -25.44 5.72 8.73
CA LEU A 257 -25.59 6.00 7.29
C LEU A 257 -25.10 4.86 6.38
N ALA A 258 -24.63 3.73 6.93
CA ALA A 258 -24.17 2.63 6.09
C ALA A 258 -25.31 2.08 5.22
N GLU A 259 -25.07 1.96 3.92
CA GLU A 259 -26.03 1.33 3.01
C GLU A 259 -26.06 -0.18 3.28
N LEU A 260 -27.20 -0.68 3.74
CA LEU A 260 -27.40 -2.09 4.07
C LEU A 260 -28.35 -2.74 3.05
N GLU A 261 -27.82 -3.68 2.27
CA GLU A 261 -28.59 -4.49 1.34
C GLU A 261 -28.85 -5.88 1.93
N GLY A 262 -30.13 -6.25 2.05
CA GLY A 262 -30.56 -7.51 2.68
C GLY A 262 -30.62 -7.45 4.20
N THR A 263 -30.97 -8.57 4.83
CA THR A 263 -31.06 -8.69 6.29
C THR A 263 -29.84 -9.47 6.80
N PRO A 264 -28.94 -8.82 7.58
CA PRO A 264 -27.79 -9.51 8.17
C PRO A 264 -28.28 -10.50 9.23
N GLU A 265 -27.69 -11.70 9.21
CA GLU A 265 -28.00 -12.77 10.17
C GLU A 265 -26.69 -13.38 10.66
N VAL A 266 -26.57 -13.56 11.97
CA VAL A 266 -25.42 -14.25 12.56
C VAL A 266 -25.35 -15.69 12.03
N GLY A 267 -24.16 -16.12 11.64
CA GLY A 267 -23.90 -17.41 11.00
C GLY A 267 -24.12 -17.42 9.49
N LYS A 268 -24.51 -16.30 8.87
CA LYS A 268 -24.66 -16.18 7.42
C LYS A 268 -23.51 -15.39 6.79
N PRO A 269 -23.25 -15.59 5.48
CA PRO A 269 -22.27 -14.81 4.75
C PRO A 269 -22.70 -13.34 4.62
N ILE A 270 -21.72 -12.46 4.77
CA ILE A 270 -21.86 -11.02 4.58
C ILE A 270 -20.63 -10.48 3.86
N SER A 271 -20.83 -9.43 3.08
CA SER A 271 -19.76 -8.66 2.45
C SER A 271 -19.89 -7.20 2.86
N VAL A 272 -18.81 -6.62 3.37
CA VAL A 272 -18.76 -5.23 3.83
C VAL A 272 -17.63 -4.52 3.12
N THR A 273 -17.89 -3.31 2.63
CA THR A 273 -16.83 -2.39 2.20
C THR A 273 -16.60 -1.40 3.33
N ALA A 274 -15.39 -1.36 3.86
CA ALA A 274 -15.05 -0.51 4.99
C ALA A 274 -13.80 0.36 4.71
N ILE A 275 -13.65 1.43 5.49
CA ILE A 275 -12.39 2.17 5.63
C ILE A 275 -11.77 1.84 6.98
N ARG A 276 -10.44 1.88 7.09
CA ARG A 276 -9.75 1.66 8.36
C ARG A 276 -9.45 3.01 9.02
N VAL A 277 -9.84 3.16 10.28
CA VAL A 277 -9.72 4.41 11.06
C VAL A 277 -8.86 4.24 12.32
N GLY A 278 -8.41 3.02 12.59
CA GLY A 278 -7.42 2.66 13.62
C GLY A 278 -6.87 1.28 13.33
N GLU A 279 -5.86 0.82 14.08
CA GLU A 279 -5.17 -0.45 13.78
C GLU A 279 -6.14 -1.63 13.62
N ASN A 280 -7.11 -1.77 14.51
CA ASN A 280 -8.12 -2.84 14.41
C ASN A 280 -9.54 -2.28 14.32
N ASP A 281 -9.69 -1.04 13.85
CA ASP A 281 -10.98 -0.37 13.76
C ASP A 281 -11.34 -0.04 12.31
N PHE A 282 -12.43 -0.65 11.84
CA PHE A 282 -12.96 -0.51 10.50
C PHE A 282 -14.34 0.13 10.56
N LEU A 283 -14.57 1.16 9.77
CA LEU A 283 -15.86 1.81 9.61
C LEU A 283 -16.51 1.32 8.31
N ALA A 284 -17.64 0.63 8.40
CA ALA A 284 -18.41 0.19 7.26
C ALA A 284 -18.95 1.39 6.47
N LEU A 285 -18.80 1.35 5.15
CA LEU A 285 -19.46 2.27 4.23
C LEU A 285 -20.71 1.64 3.61
N SER A 286 -20.63 0.35 3.32
CA SER A 286 -21.76 -0.44 2.82
C SER A 286 -21.63 -1.89 3.27
N ALA A 287 -22.78 -2.56 3.42
CA ALA A 287 -22.88 -3.96 3.78
C ALA A 287 -23.94 -4.66 2.93
N ARG A 288 -23.63 -5.86 2.45
CA ARG A 288 -24.55 -6.73 1.72
C ARG A 288 -24.63 -8.07 2.40
N ALA A 289 -25.83 -8.42 2.87
CA ALA A 289 -26.16 -9.74 3.40
C ALA A 289 -26.64 -10.66 2.26
N GLY A 290 -26.19 -11.91 2.25
CA GLY A 290 -26.64 -12.91 1.26
C GLY A 290 -25.48 -13.62 0.57
N ARG A 291 -25.76 -14.32 -0.54
CA ARG A 291 -24.72 -15.07 -1.24
C ARG A 291 -23.60 -14.11 -1.66
N LEU A 292 -22.41 -14.34 -1.12
CA LEU A 292 -21.16 -13.90 -1.72
C LEU A 292 -21.21 -14.41 -3.16
N ASN A 293 -21.62 -13.57 -4.11
CA ASN A 293 -21.04 -13.72 -5.43
C ASN A 293 -19.56 -13.56 -5.14
N PRO A 294 -18.73 -14.60 -5.36
CA PRO A 294 -17.31 -14.44 -5.16
C PRO A 294 -16.89 -13.20 -5.93
N PRO A 295 -16.00 -12.35 -5.39
CA PRO A 295 -15.34 -11.36 -6.22
C PRO A 295 -14.86 -12.14 -7.44
N GLN A 296 -15.36 -11.77 -8.62
CA GLN A 296 -15.00 -12.42 -9.87
C GLN A 296 -13.47 -12.47 -9.84
N THR A 297 -12.91 -13.68 -9.76
CA THR A 297 -11.48 -13.84 -9.98
C THR A 297 -11.23 -13.15 -11.31
N PRO A 298 -10.38 -12.12 -11.39
CA PRO A 298 -10.01 -11.60 -12.69
C PRO A 298 -9.54 -12.82 -13.47
N THR A 299 -10.29 -13.20 -14.50
CA THR A 299 -9.85 -14.22 -15.43
C THR A 299 -8.48 -13.75 -15.88
N PHE A 300 -7.44 -14.40 -15.37
CA PHE A 300 -6.13 -14.32 -15.97
C PHE A 300 -6.31 -14.95 -17.34
N THR A 301 -6.68 -14.13 -18.32
CA THR A 301 -6.21 -14.35 -19.66
C THR A 301 -4.71 -14.07 -19.54
N PRO A 302 -3.84 -15.08 -19.51
CA PRO A 302 -2.45 -14.79 -19.80
C PRO A 302 -2.49 -14.02 -21.12
N ASN A 303 -1.98 -12.79 -21.11
CA ASN A 303 -1.47 -12.23 -22.34
C ASN A 303 -0.34 -13.19 -22.73
N LEU A 304 -0.70 -14.23 -23.48
CA LEU A 304 0.20 -14.90 -24.39
C LEU A 304 0.59 -13.79 -25.34
N ILE A 305 1.62 -13.04 -24.97
CA ILE A 305 2.57 -12.52 -25.93
C ILE A 305 3.17 -13.78 -26.53
N THR A 306 2.42 -14.44 -27.41
CA THR A 306 2.99 -15.29 -28.44
C THR A 306 3.96 -14.35 -29.14
N PRO A 307 5.27 -14.63 -29.16
CA PRO A 307 6.11 -14.02 -30.16
C PRO A 307 5.55 -14.53 -31.49
N THR A 308 4.63 -13.77 -32.07
CA THR A 308 4.32 -13.91 -33.49
C THR A 308 5.63 -13.55 -34.17
N LEU A 309 6.35 -14.58 -34.61
CA LEU A 309 7.29 -14.45 -35.71
C LEU A 309 6.44 -13.98 -36.89
N THR A 310 6.26 -12.67 -36.99
CA THR A 310 5.73 -12.03 -38.19
C THR A 310 6.84 -12.17 -39.21
N GLU A 311 6.80 -13.24 -40.01
CA GLU A 311 7.45 -13.22 -41.32
C GLU A 311 6.89 -12.01 -42.06
N THR A 312 7.69 -10.94 -42.09
CA THR A 312 7.41 -9.78 -42.93
C THR A 312 7.62 -10.25 -44.37
N THR A 313 6.56 -10.73 -45.01
CA THR A 313 6.50 -10.75 -46.46
C THR A 313 6.49 -9.31 -46.93
N VAL A 314 7.65 -8.83 -47.37
CA VAL A 314 7.81 -7.54 -48.03
C VAL A 314 6.96 -7.55 -49.29
N SER A 315 5.78 -6.95 -49.24
CA SER A 315 5.02 -6.61 -50.44
C SER A 315 5.70 -5.41 -51.08
N THR A 316 6.46 -5.67 -52.15
CA THR A 316 7.06 -4.65 -53.01
C THR A 316 5.96 -3.75 -53.58
N ALA A 317 5.80 -2.55 -53.02
CA ALA A 317 5.08 -1.48 -53.70
C ALA A 317 6.02 -0.82 -54.70
N THR A 318 5.81 -1.10 -55.98
CA THR A 318 6.45 -0.39 -57.11
C THR A 318 6.02 1.07 -57.07
N LEU A 319 6.92 1.97 -56.67
CA LEU A 319 6.73 3.41 -56.78
C LEU A 319 6.97 3.84 -58.24
N THR A 320 5.92 4.32 -58.90
CA THR A 320 6.00 5.12 -60.13
C THR A 320 6.54 6.52 -59.80
N PRO A 321 7.52 7.06 -60.56
CA PRO A 321 8.09 8.36 -60.26
C PRO A 321 7.18 9.50 -60.76
N GLN A 322 6.80 10.40 -59.85
CA GLN A 322 6.17 11.68 -60.18
C GLN A 322 7.25 12.79 -60.14
N SER A 323 7.40 13.50 -61.25
CA SER A 323 8.46 14.47 -61.54
C SER A 323 8.38 15.75 -60.70
N SER A 324 9.49 16.12 -60.05
CA SER A 324 9.74 17.46 -59.47
C SER A 324 10.04 18.51 -60.56
N PRO A 325 9.53 19.74 -60.45
CA PRO A 325 10.07 20.87 -61.19
C PRO A 325 11.25 21.55 -60.46
N THR A 326 12.30 21.79 -61.23
CA THR A 326 13.58 22.45 -60.93
C THR A 326 13.45 23.92 -60.50
N PRO A 327 14.23 24.42 -59.52
CA PRO A 327 14.37 25.87 -59.27
C PRO A 327 15.49 26.50 -60.13
N ARG A 328 15.26 27.72 -60.64
CA ARG A 328 16.27 28.61 -61.27
C ARG A 328 16.49 29.88 -60.41
N PRO A 329 17.67 30.53 -60.47
CA PRO A 329 18.13 31.47 -59.45
C PRO A 329 17.85 32.97 -59.74
N ILE A 330 17.68 33.71 -58.63
CA ILE A 330 18.03 35.10 -58.21
C ILE A 330 18.12 36.23 -59.27
N LEU A 331 17.48 37.38 -58.98
CA LEU A 331 18.07 38.74 -59.10
C LEU A 331 17.25 39.82 -58.34
N THR A 332 17.99 40.77 -57.76
CA THR A 332 17.63 41.95 -56.94
C THR A 332 17.06 43.12 -57.77
N ALA A 333 16.09 43.89 -57.25
CA ALA A 333 16.04 45.38 -57.27
C ALA A 333 14.66 45.98 -56.87
N THR A 334 14.68 46.83 -55.83
CA THR A 334 14.19 48.22 -55.69
C THR A 334 12.89 48.74 -56.34
N GLN A 335 12.13 49.51 -55.52
CA GLN A 335 11.11 50.56 -55.83
C GLN A 335 9.81 50.07 -56.51
N SER A 336 8.63 50.66 -56.34
CA SER A 336 8.15 51.92 -55.77
C SER A 336 6.61 51.89 -55.79
N ASP A 337 6.02 52.73 -54.93
CA ASP A 337 4.76 53.47 -55.11
C ASP A 337 3.38 52.79 -55.13
N ASP A 338 2.48 53.54 -54.48
CA ASP A 338 1.08 53.80 -54.85
C ASP A 338 0.05 52.72 -54.49
N SER A 339 -1.12 52.99 -53.93
CA SER A 339 -1.81 54.17 -53.37
C SER A 339 -3.18 53.67 -52.88
N GLY A 340 -3.84 54.45 -52.00
CA GLY A 340 -5.29 54.35 -51.79
C GLY A 340 -5.70 53.87 -50.38
N LYS A 341 -5.77 54.74 -49.36
CA LYS A 341 -6.82 55.74 -49.07
C LYS A 341 -7.99 55.16 -48.26
N ALA A 342 -7.95 55.41 -46.94
CA ALA A 342 -8.90 56.21 -46.12
C ALA A 342 -10.00 55.34 -45.47
N THR A 343 -10.44 55.58 -44.24
CA THR A 343 -10.86 56.84 -43.60
C THR A 343 -10.89 56.68 -42.06
N ASP A 344 -10.62 57.80 -41.37
CA ASP A 344 -11.33 58.39 -40.21
C ASP A 344 -11.53 57.52 -38.95
N ASP A 345 -11.43 57.98 -37.70
CA ASP A 345 -11.21 59.25 -37.02
C ASP A 345 -10.92 58.87 -35.55
N ASP A 346 -10.05 59.59 -34.85
CA ASP A 346 -10.43 60.37 -33.65
C ASP A 346 -9.22 60.70 -32.76
N SER A 347 -8.97 62.00 -32.79
CA SER A 347 -8.28 62.93 -31.93
C SER A 347 -8.18 62.62 -30.42
N GLY A 348 -7.00 62.93 -29.84
CA GLY A 348 -6.85 63.14 -28.40
C GLY A 348 -5.43 63.50 -27.95
N LYS A 349 -5.05 64.78 -28.07
CA LYS A 349 -3.89 65.47 -27.43
C LYS A 349 -3.72 65.06 -25.94
N GLY A 350 -2.54 64.97 -25.32
CA GLY A 350 -1.27 65.67 -25.54
C GLY A 350 -1.12 66.86 -24.58
N GLY A 351 -0.20 66.76 -23.60
CA GLY A 351 0.40 67.92 -22.91
C GLY A 351 0.30 67.96 -21.38
N ASP A 352 1.32 67.41 -20.72
CA ASP A 352 2.27 68.05 -19.80
C ASP A 352 1.87 68.82 -18.51
N ASP A 353 2.82 68.69 -17.57
CA ASP A 353 3.26 69.60 -16.49
C ASP A 353 2.83 69.39 -15.03
N ASP A 354 3.89 69.11 -14.24
CA ASP A 354 4.26 69.67 -12.93
C ASP A 354 3.35 69.51 -11.70
N ASN A 355 3.89 68.93 -10.62
CA ASN A 355 4.54 69.73 -9.56
C ASN A 355 4.74 68.92 -8.27
N SER A 356 5.90 69.19 -7.66
CA SER A 356 6.42 68.79 -6.37
C SER A 356 5.50 68.97 -5.15
N GLY A 357 5.71 68.12 -4.13
CA GLY A 357 5.07 68.23 -2.82
C GLY A 357 5.82 67.44 -1.75
N LYS A 358 6.85 68.06 -1.19
CA LYS A 358 7.71 67.60 -0.09
C LYS A 358 6.97 67.78 1.25
N GLY A 359 7.07 66.80 2.16
CA GLY A 359 6.58 66.95 3.54
C GLY A 359 7.20 65.89 4.46
N GLY A 360 8.31 66.24 5.10
CA GLY A 360 8.87 65.49 6.23
C GLY A 360 8.33 66.01 7.57
N GLY A 361 8.53 65.24 8.64
CA GLY A 361 8.26 65.67 10.01
C GLY A 361 8.28 64.53 11.01
N ASP A 362 9.39 64.45 11.74
CA ASP A 362 9.70 63.54 12.85
C ASP A 362 8.70 63.62 14.04
N LYS A 363 8.70 62.57 14.88
CA LYS A 363 8.93 62.69 16.34
C LYS A 363 9.03 61.34 17.05
N ASP A 364 10.21 61.13 17.63
CA ASP A 364 10.55 60.52 18.92
C ASP A 364 9.35 60.34 19.89
N GLY A 365 9.16 59.26 20.64
CA GLY A 365 10.12 58.53 21.47
C GLY A 365 9.93 58.90 22.95
N TYR A 366 9.35 58.03 23.79
CA TYR A 366 9.64 57.92 25.24
C TYR A 366 8.91 56.74 25.92
N LYS A 367 9.73 55.89 26.58
CA LYS A 367 9.62 55.25 27.91
C LYS A 367 8.40 54.37 28.27
N ASP A 368 8.53 53.26 29.00
CA ASP A 368 9.61 52.67 29.83
C ASP A 368 9.62 51.14 29.71
#